data_AF-Q25302-F1
#
_entry.id   AF-Q25302-F1
#
_cell.length_a   1.000
_cell.length_b   1.000
_cell.length_c   1.000
_cell.angle_alpha   90.00
_cell.angle_beta   90.00
_cell.angle_gamma   90.00
#
_symmetry.space_group_name_H-M   'P 1'
#
loop_
_entity.id
_entity.type
_entity.pdbx_description
1 polymer ?
#
loop_
_entity_poly.entity_id
_entity_poly.type
_entity_poly.pdbx_seq_one_letter_code
_entity_poly.pdbx_strand_id
1 'polypeptide(L)'
;MSLFERPHRLMSVSSVVMGLKPETLREVDDYAVWMEKLRAELVRVYGEQFMQSEVSDITYATCDNPNHFSSRITEGVFEHLRSYKALLANTDSINRQLAERTELQQLIESAISQNTEDGKALRQQQRELRNVKESIVQLTRQATELKYQLACLSQQLTNVFKAEVVRVSFA
;
A
#
# COMPACT_ATOMS: atom_id res chain seq x y z
N MET A 1 -14.53 2.62 13.61
CA MET A 1 -15.31 3.04 12.42
C MET A 1 -15.70 1.80 11.63
N SER A 2 -16.93 1.70 11.13
CA SER A 2 -17.33 0.57 10.27
C SER A 2 -16.72 0.70 8.88
N LEU A 3 -16.22 -0.43 8.38
CA LEU A 3 -15.64 -0.60 7.04
C LEU A 3 -16.71 -0.72 5.95
N PHE A 4 -17.95 -1.03 6.32
CA PHE A 4 -19.00 -1.37 5.38
C PHE A 4 -19.99 -0.22 5.24
N GLU A 5 -20.52 -0.08 4.04
CA GLU A 5 -21.60 0.87 3.75
C GLU A 5 -22.94 0.30 4.24
N ARG A 6 -23.82 1.20 4.66
CA ARG A 6 -25.19 0.88 5.07
C ARG A 6 -26.17 1.70 4.24
N PRO A 7 -27.34 1.14 3.88
CA PRO A 7 -27.80 -0.22 4.16
C PRO A 7 -27.03 -1.29 3.37
N HIS A 8 -27.01 -2.53 3.87
CA HIS A 8 -26.46 -3.66 3.11
C HIS A 8 -27.33 -3.91 1.87
N ARG A 9 -26.70 -4.29 0.75
CA ARG A 9 -27.36 -4.34 -0.57
C ARG A 9 -28.28 -5.53 -0.71
N LEU A 10 -27.89 -6.69 -0.19
CA LEU A 10 -28.67 -7.93 -0.25
C LEU A 10 -28.41 -8.78 0.98
N MET A 11 -29.45 -9.46 1.46
CA MET A 11 -29.36 -10.49 2.48
C MET A 11 -30.15 -11.72 2.02
N SER A 12 -29.52 -12.89 2.04
CA SER A 12 -30.15 -14.20 1.83
C SER A 12 -29.72 -15.17 2.93
N VAL A 13 -30.33 -16.36 2.95
CA VAL A 13 -29.94 -17.43 3.89
C VAL A 13 -28.48 -17.86 3.70
N SER A 14 -27.95 -17.76 2.48
CA SER A 14 -26.62 -18.25 2.11
C SER A 14 -25.57 -17.15 1.92
N SER A 15 -25.95 -15.87 1.88
CA SER A 15 -24.99 -14.79 1.65
C SER A 15 -25.50 -13.40 2.05
N VAL A 16 -24.56 -12.51 2.34
CA VAL A 16 -24.78 -11.07 2.54
C VAL A 16 -23.94 -10.32 1.53
N VAL A 17 -24.53 -9.32 0.87
CA VAL A 17 -23.82 -8.39 -0.02
C VAL A 17 -23.75 -7.01 0.63
N MET A 18 -22.55 -6.50 0.86
CA MET A 18 -22.28 -5.22 1.54
C MET A 18 -21.41 -4.32 0.67
N GLY A 19 -21.69 -3.02 0.67
CA GLY A 19 -20.77 -2.05 0.11
C GLY A 19 -19.51 -1.93 0.97
N LEU A 20 -18.36 -1.73 0.34
CA LEU A 20 -17.08 -1.44 0.98
C LEU A 20 -16.83 0.05 0.88
N LYS A 21 -16.44 0.68 2.00
CA LYS A 21 -15.94 2.05 1.92
C LYS A 21 -14.60 2.07 1.18
N PRO A 22 -14.30 3.12 0.38
CA PRO A 22 -13.08 3.19 -0.44
C PRO A 22 -11.77 2.97 0.33
N GLU A 23 -11.74 3.33 1.61
CA GLU A 23 -10.56 3.26 2.47
C GLU A 23 -10.36 1.87 3.09
N THR A 24 -11.39 1.02 3.07
CA THR A 24 -11.47 -0.22 3.87
C THR A 24 -10.28 -1.15 3.72
N LEU A 25 -9.96 -1.51 2.47
CA LEU A 25 -8.87 -2.44 2.19
C LEU A 25 -7.50 -1.75 2.25
N ARG A 26 -7.48 -0.42 2.22
CA ARG A 26 -6.24 0.35 2.37
C ARG A 26 -5.87 0.60 3.83
N GLU A 27 -6.82 0.59 4.76
CA GLU A 27 -6.56 0.88 6.17
C GLU A 27 -6.23 -0.37 7.00
N VAL A 28 -6.74 -1.54 6.63
CA VAL A 28 -6.54 -2.76 7.44
C VAL A 28 -5.39 -3.60 6.89
N ASP A 29 -4.33 -3.76 7.68
CA ASP A 29 -3.09 -4.48 7.32
C ASP A 29 -3.09 -5.98 7.62
N ASP A 30 -4.16 -6.46 8.23
CA ASP A 30 -4.24 -7.80 8.76
C ASP A 30 -5.60 -8.43 8.49
N TYR A 31 -5.57 -9.65 7.93
CA TYR A 31 -6.78 -10.37 7.55
C TYR A 31 -7.62 -10.75 8.77
N ALA A 32 -7.00 -11.12 9.90
CA ALA A 32 -7.74 -11.46 11.12
C ALA A 32 -8.49 -10.24 11.66
N VAL A 33 -7.83 -9.08 11.69
CA VAL A 33 -8.47 -7.81 12.07
C VAL A 33 -9.62 -7.45 11.13
N TRP A 34 -9.46 -7.69 9.82
CA TRP A 34 -10.52 -7.46 8.85
C TRP A 34 -11.71 -8.41 9.08
N MET A 35 -11.45 -9.70 9.34
CA MET A 35 -12.47 -10.70 9.66
C MET A 35 -13.21 -10.39 10.96
N GLU A 36 -12.52 -9.92 12.00
CA GLU A 36 -13.14 -9.46 13.24
C GLU A 36 -14.11 -8.31 13.00
N LYS A 37 -13.69 -7.30 12.22
CA LYS A 37 -14.54 -6.16 11.84
C LYS A 37 -15.73 -6.60 10.99
N LEU A 38 -15.54 -7.57 10.09
CA LEU A 38 -16.61 -8.15 9.30
C LEU A 38 -17.65 -8.84 10.21
N ARG A 39 -17.20 -9.73 11.10
CA ARG A 39 -18.09 -10.43 12.04
C ARG A 39 -18.85 -9.46 12.94
N ALA A 40 -18.15 -8.45 13.47
CA ALA A 40 -18.77 -7.39 14.26
C ALA A 40 -19.83 -6.61 13.45
N GLU A 41 -19.61 -6.34 12.16
CA GLU A 41 -20.63 -5.71 11.31
C GLU A 41 -21.87 -6.58 11.15
N LEU A 42 -21.66 -7.86 10.83
CA LEU A 42 -22.75 -8.82 10.63
C LEU A 42 -23.59 -8.99 11.88
N VAL A 43 -22.97 -9.13 13.06
CA VAL A 43 -23.67 -9.16 14.36
C VAL A 43 -24.45 -7.87 14.60
N ARG A 44 -23.83 -6.72 14.29
CA ARG A 44 -24.44 -5.40 14.51
C ARG A 44 -25.67 -5.15 13.64
N VAL A 45 -25.79 -5.80 12.48
CA VAL A 45 -26.92 -5.61 11.56
C VAL A 45 -27.96 -6.73 11.68
N TYR A 46 -27.51 -7.98 11.79
CA TYR A 46 -28.37 -9.17 11.73
C TYR A 46 -28.53 -9.88 13.08
N GLY A 47 -27.82 -9.44 14.12
CA GLY A 47 -27.86 -10.02 15.46
C GLY A 47 -26.89 -11.19 15.66
N GLU A 48 -26.72 -11.60 16.91
CA GLU A 48 -25.77 -12.66 17.32
C GLU A 48 -26.10 -14.03 16.73
N GLN A 49 -27.36 -14.27 16.36
CA GLN A 49 -27.83 -15.51 15.73
C GLN A 49 -27.02 -15.83 14.46
N PHE A 50 -26.56 -14.77 13.79
CA PHE A 50 -25.78 -14.86 12.57
C PHE A 50 -24.36 -15.40 12.77
N MET A 51 -23.83 -15.39 14.01
CA MET A 51 -22.52 -15.94 14.33
C MET A 51 -22.48 -17.47 14.28
N GLN A 52 -23.64 -18.13 14.18
CA GLN A 52 -23.72 -19.58 14.03
C GLN A 52 -23.35 -20.03 12.61
N SER A 53 -23.48 -19.14 11.62
CA SER A 53 -23.13 -19.42 10.24
C SER A 53 -21.62 -19.29 10.02
N GLU A 54 -21.00 -20.36 9.52
CA GLU A 54 -19.58 -20.32 9.15
C GLU A 54 -19.40 -19.52 7.86
N VAL A 55 -18.47 -18.56 7.84
CA VAL A 55 -18.12 -17.83 6.61
C VAL A 55 -17.35 -18.77 5.69
N SER A 56 -17.97 -19.15 4.57
CA SER A 56 -17.42 -20.12 3.62
C SER A 56 -16.53 -19.50 2.55
N ASP A 57 -16.90 -18.32 2.05
CA ASP A 57 -16.12 -17.57 1.06
C ASP A 57 -16.43 -16.09 1.15
N ILE A 58 -15.49 -15.27 0.71
CA ILE A 58 -15.61 -13.82 0.66
C ILE A 58 -15.14 -13.37 -0.70
N THR A 59 -16.10 -12.94 -1.51
CA THR A 59 -15.86 -12.52 -2.88
C THR A 59 -16.14 -11.03 -3.03
N TYR A 60 -15.48 -10.34 -3.94
CA TYR A 60 -15.74 -8.93 -4.20
C TYR A 60 -16.04 -8.67 -5.66
N ALA A 61 -16.82 -7.62 -5.90
CA ALA A 61 -17.08 -7.04 -7.20
C ALA A 61 -16.44 -5.64 -7.27
N THR A 62 -16.04 -5.24 -8.47
CA THR A 62 -15.46 -3.92 -8.74
C THR A 62 -16.51 -2.96 -9.27
N CYS A 63 -16.23 -1.67 -9.19
CA CYS A 63 -17.10 -0.64 -9.79
C CYS A 63 -17.36 -0.85 -11.30
N ASP A 64 -16.37 -1.40 -12.03
CA ASP A 64 -16.48 -1.70 -13.45
C ASP A 64 -17.39 -2.91 -13.73
N ASN A 65 -17.60 -3.79 -12.75
CA ASN A 65 -18.43 -4.99 -12.89
C ASN A 65 -19.14 -5.36 -11.56
N PRO A 66 -20.15 -4.57 -11.14
CA PRO A 66 -20.71 -4.61 -9.78
C PRO A 66 -21.47 -5.89 -9.44
N ASN A 67 -21.81 -6.71 -10.44
CA ASN A 67 -22.54 -7.97 -10.27
C ASN A 67 -21.64 -9.22 -10.37
N HIS A 68 -20.33 -9.04 -10.59
CA HIS A 68 -19.41 -10.15 -10.83
C HIS A 68 -18.47 -10.38 -9.65
N PHE A 69 -18.80 -11.40 -8.86
CA PHE A 69 -18.08 -11.79 -7.64
C PHE A 69 -17.12 -12.97 -7.90
N SER A 70 -16.16 -12.79 -8.79
CA SER A 70 -15.18 -13.84 -9.15
C SER A 70 -13.87 -13.76 -8.36
N SER A 71 -13.56 -12.59 -7.80
CA SER A 71 -12.32 -12.38 -7.05
C SER A 71 -12.56 -12.57 -5.56
N ARG A 72 -11.62 -13.23 -4.87
CA ARG A 72 -11.71 -13.54 -3.44
C ARG A 72 -10.91 -12.56 -2.59
N ILE A 73 -11.42 -12.27 -1.39
CA ILE A 73 -10.66 -11.64 -0.32
C ILE A 73 -10.07 -12.77 0.53
N THR A 74 -8.75 -12.89 0.53
CA THR A 74 -8.02 -13.93 1.26
C THR A 74 -6.90 -13.30 2.08
N GLU A 75 -6.30 -14.07 2.99
CA GLU A 75 -5.10 -13.65 3.73
C GLU A 75 -3.97 -13.19 2.81
N GLY A 76 -3.76 -13.91 1.69
CA GLY A 76 -2.77 -13.52 0.68
C GLY A 76 -3.00 -12.12 0.09
N VAL A 77 -4.24 -11.65 -0.04
CA VAL A 77 -4.52 -10.26 -0.48
C VAL A 77 -3.95 -9.25 0.53
N PHE A 78 -4.08 -9.53 1.83
CA PHE A 78 -3.54 -8.67 2.88
C PHE A 78 -2.01 -8.71 2.94
N GLU A 79 -1.37 -9.85 2.64
CA GLU A 79 0.09 -9.93 2.50
C GLU A 79 0.60 -9.05 1.33
N HIS A 80 -0.10 -9.06 0.19
CA HIS A 80 0.23 -8.20 -0.94
C HIS A 80 0.01 -6.72 -0.60
N LEU A 81 -1.08 -6.38 0.10
CA LEU A 81 -1.35 -5.01 0.57
C LEU A 81 -0.29 -4.51 1.55
N ARG A 82 0.16 -5.36 2.48
CA ARG A 82 1.26 -5.07 3.42
C ARG A 82 2.57 -4.84 2.68
N SER A 83 2.87 -5.70 1.70
CA SER A 83 4.06 -5.57 0.85
C SER A 83 4.02 -4.26 0.04
N TYR A 84 2.84 -3.89 -0.46
CA TYR A 84 2.64 -2.64 -1.20
C TYR A 84 2.90 -1.41 -0.33
N LYS A 85 2.38 -1.39 0.89
CA LYS A 85 2.66 -0.30 1.85
C LYS A 85 4.13 -0.23 2.24
N ALA A 86 4.79 -1.37 2.45
CA ALA A 86 6.21 -1.41 2.74
C ALA A 86 7.04 -0.84 1.57
N LEU A 87 6.69 -1.16 0.33
CA LEU A 87 7.33 -0.59 -0.86
C LEU A 87 7.09 0.93 -0.99
N LEU A 88 5.89 1.43 -0.67
CA LEU A 88 5.63 2.87 -0.62
C LEU A 88 6.53 3.57 0.41
N ALA A 89 6.59 3.03 1.64
CA ALA A 89 7.43 3.58 2.70
C ALA A 89 8.93 3.58 2.32
N ASN A 90 9.40 2.51 1.69
CA ASN A 90 10.77 2.42 1.19
C ASN A 90 11.04 3.43 0.08
N THR A 91 10.10 3.61 -0.85
CA THR A 91 10.19 4.61 -1.93
C THR A 91 10.29 6.02 -1.35
N ASP A 92 9.45 6.36 -0.38
CA ASP A 92 9.48 7.66 0.31
C ASP A 92 10.82 7.88 1.03
N SER A 93 11.35 6.86 1.71
CA SER A 93 12.65 6.92 2.38
C SER A 93 13.79 7.19 1.39
N ILE A 94 13.82 6.47 0.25
CA ILE A 94 14.84 6.67 -0.79
C ILE A 94 14.72 8.06 -1.41
N ASN A 95 13.50 8.55 -1.65
CA ASN A 95 13.28 9.91 -2.18
C ASN A 95 13.80 11.00 -1.22
N ARG A 96 13.61 10.84 0.10
CA ARG A 96 14.18 11.76 1.10
C ARG A 96 15.71 11.73 1.07
N GLN A 97 16.30 10.53 1.04
CA GLN A 97 17.76 10.38 0.94
C GLN A 97 18.31 11.00 -0.35
N LEU A 98 17.61 10.84 -1.48
CA LEU A 98 17.99 11.50 -2.74
C LEU A 98 17.96 13.03 -2.63
N ALA A 99 16.94 13.61 -1.98
CA ALA A 99 16.86 15.04 -1.75
C ALA A 99 18.03 15.54 -0.88
N GLU A 100 18.28 14.90 0.26
CA GLU A 100 19.39 15.22 1.18
C GLU A 100 20.76 15.13 0.48
N ARG A 101 20.98 14.08 -0.32
CA ARG A 101 22.24 13.90 -1.06
C ARG A 101 22.39 14.94 -2.17
N THR A 102 21.30 15.33 -2.83
CA THR A 102 21.31 16.37 -3.86
C THR A 102 21.63 17.74 -3.27
N GLU A 103 21.05 18.09 -2.11
CA GLU A 103 21.39 19.30 -1.36
C GLU A 103 22.87 19.30 -0.93
N LEU A 104 23.35 18.17 -0.39
CA LEU A 104 24.76 18.03 -0.01
C LEU A 104 25.71 18.19 -1.22
N GLN A 105 25.34 17.63 -2.38
CA GLN A 105 26.10 17.83 -3.62
C GLN A 105 26.22 19.32 -3.96
N GLN A 106 25.11 20.06 -3.93
CA GLN A 106 25.10 21.50 -4.24
C GLN A 106 25.96 22.31 -3.25
N LEU A 107 25.91 21.97 -1.96
CA LEU A 107 26.75 22.62 -0.94
C LEU A 107 28.25 22.40 -1.20
N ILE A 108 28.64 21.16 -1.55
CA ILE A 108 30.06 20.84 -1.85
C ILE A 108 30.48 21.53 -3.15
N GLU A 109 29.65 21.53 -4.19
CA GLU A 109 29.94 22.21 -5.46
C GLU A 109 30.09 23.72 -5.27
N SER A 110 29.22 24.34 -4.45
CA SER A 110 29.34 25.74 -4.06
C SER A 110 30.65 25.99 -3.29
N ALA A 111 30.99 25.15 -2.32
CA ALA A 111 32.22 25.30 -1.55
C ALA A 111 33.49 25.16 -2.41
N ILE A 112 33.50 24.22 -3.37
CA ILE A 112 34.58 24.07 -4.35
C ILE A 112 34.74 25.32 -5.20
N SER A 113 33.63 25.93 -5.65
CA SER A 113 33.66 27.14 -6.49
C SER A 113 34.18 28.38 -5.75
N GLN A 114 34.04 28.42 -4.42
CA GLN A 114 34.49 29.52 -3.56
C GLN A 114 35.93 29.35 -3.05
N ASN A 115 36.47 28.13 -3.11
CA ASN A 115 37.77 27.81 -2.51
C ASN A 115 38.91 28.03 -3.51
N THR A 116 39.54 29.21 -3.44
CA THR A 116 40.61 29.62 -4.36
C THR A 116 42.03 29.36 -3.84
N GLU A 117 42.22 29.04 -2.56
CA GLU A 117 43.54 29.20 -1.92
C GLU A 117 44.12 27.94 -1.24
N ASP A 118 43.31 26.94 -0.87
CA ASP A 118 43.82 25.72 -0.20
C ASP A 118 43.63 24.46 -1.05
N GLY A 119 44.71 24.05 -1.73
CA GLY A 119 44.74 22.84 -2.55
C GLY A 119 44.49 21.53 -1.78
N LYS A 120 44.75 21.47 -0.47
CA LYS A 120 44.42 20.28 0.34
C LYS A 120 42.92 20.21 0.61
N ALA A 121 42.31 21.34 1.00
CA ALA A 121 40.86 21.45 1.20
C ALA A 121 40.10 21.12 -0.09
N LEU A 122 40.56 21.66 -1.23
CA LEU A 122 39.96 21.39 -2.55
C LEU A 122 39.99 19.89 -2.89
N ARG A 123 41.12 19.20 -2.67
CA ARG A 123 41.22 17.75 -2.93
C ARG A 123 40.28 16.93 -2.05
N GLN A 124 40.09 17.34 -0.80
CA GLN A 124 39.16 16.69 0.13
C GLN A 124 37.71 16.87 -0.33
N GLN A 125 37.30 18.10 -0.65
CA GLN A 125 35.97 18.41 -1.18
C GLN A 125 35.68 17.66 -2.49
N GLN A 126 36.66 17.53 -3.38
CA GLN A 126 36.52 16.74 -4.62
C GLN A 126 36.38 15.23 -4.37
N ARG A 127 36.93 14.69 -3.28
CA ARG A 127 36.71 13.29 -2.88
C ARG A 127 35.30 13.12 -2.31
N GLU A 128 34.88 14.02 -1.44
CA GLU A 128 33.53 14.03 -0.88
C GLU A 128 32.46 14.17 -1.97
N LEU A 129 32.67 15.06 -2.94
CA LEU A 129 31.77 15.22 -4.08
C LEU A 129 31.62 13.94 -4.90
N ARG A 130 32.72 13.21 -5.12
CA ARG A 130 32.68 11.91 -5.82
C ARG A 130 31.86 10.89 -5.05
N ASN A 131 32.08 10.78 -3.74
CA ASN A 131 31.33 9.85 -2.89
C ASN A 131 29.82 10.19 -2.88
N VAL A 132 29.46 11.48 -2.82
CA VAL A 132 28.06 11.92 -2.88
C VAL A 132 27.44 11.59 -4.24
N LYS A 133 28.15 11.85 -5.35
CA LYS A 133 27.69 11.50 -6.71
C LYS A 133 27.49 10.00 -6.88
N GLU A 134 28.41 9.17 -6.39
CA GLU A 134 28.27 7.71 -6.39
C GLU A 134 27.05 7.25 -5.58
N SER A 135 26.83 7.84 -4.40
CA SER A 135 25.67 7.56 -3.55
C SER A 135 24.35 7.94 -4.24
N ILE A 136 24.29 9.09 -4.92
CA ILE A 136 23.11 9.52 -5.69
C ILE A 136 22.82 8.52 -6.82
N VAL A 137 23.83 8.06 -7.54
CA VAL A 137 23.66 7.06 -8.60
C VAL A 137 23.10 5.75 -8.04
N GLN A 138 23.62 5.28 -6.90
CA GLN A 138 23.12 4.07 -6.23
C GLN A 138 21.66 4.22 -5.77
N LEU A 139 21.34 5.32 -5.10
CA LEU A 139 19.98 5.63 -4.64
C LEU A 139 19.02 5.78 -5.82
N THR A 140 19.45 6.38 -6.93
CA THR A 140 18.64 6.50 -8.15
C THR A 140 18.32 5.13 -8.73
N ARG A 141 19.30 4.22 -8.77
CA ARG A 141 19.07 2.82 -9.18
C ARG A 141 18.07 2.12 -8.26
N GLN A 142 18.24 2.25 -6.95
CA GLN A 142 17.30 1.67 -5.98
C GLN A 142 15.88 2.25 -6.15
N ALA A 143 15.74 3.55 -6.37
CA ALA A 143 14.47 4.20 -6.63
C ALA A 143 13.79 3.65 -7.90
N THR A 144 14.56 3.42 -8.97
CA THR A 144 14.01 2.82 -10.21
C THR A 144 13.53 1.38 -10.00
N GLU A 145 14.27 0.58 -9.22
CA GLU A 145 13.89 -0.79 -8.89
C GLU A 145 12.62 -0.84 -8.02
N LEU A 146 12.56 -0.02 -6.97
CA LEU A 146 11.38 0.09 -6.12
C LEU A 146 10.15 0.56 -6.90
N LYS A 147 10.33 1.53 -7.82
CA LYS A 147 9.25 2.00 -8.69
C LYS A 147 8.72 0.88 -9.59
N TYR A 148 9.60 0.04 -10.14
CA TYR A 148 9.21 -1.13 -10.93
C TYR A 148 8.43 -2.14 -10.08
N GLN A 149 8.95 -2.50 -8.90
CA GLN A 149 8.28 -3.43 -7.97
C GLN A 149 6.89 -2.90 -7.55
N LEU A 150 6.79 -1.61 -7.24
CA LEU A 150 5.54 -0.95 -6.89
C LEU A 150 4.54 -0.99 -8.06
N ALA A 151 4.99 -0.79 -9.29
CA ALA A 151 4.13 -0.88 -10.47
C ALA A 151 3.59 -2.31 -10.69
N CYS A 152 4.45 -3.33 -10.58
CA CYS A 152 4.03 -4.73 -10.69
C CYS A 152 3.00 -5.10 -9.61
N LEU A 153 3.26 -4.73 -8.36
CA LEU A 153 2.36 -5.05 -7.25
C LEU A 153 1.06 -4.25 -7.32
N SER A 154 1.11 -2.99 -7.75
CA SER A 154 -0.09 -2.18 -8.02
C SER A 154 -0.96 -2.80 -9.12
N GLN A 155 -0.34 -3.39 -10.15
CA GLN A 155 -1.07 -4.09 -11.20
C GLN A 155 -1.78 -5.33 -10.65
N GLN A 156 -1.10 -6.12 -9.82
CA GLN A 156 -1.69 -7.30 -9.16
C GLN A 156 -2.86 -6.92 -8.23
N LEU A 157 -2.74 -5.78 -7.53
CA LEU A 157 -3.76 -5.26 -6.61
C LEU A 157 -4.83 -4.39 -7.30
N THR A 158 -4.81 -4.23 -8.63
CA THR A 158 -5.69 -3.29 -9.33
C THR A 158 -7.17 -3.56 -9.05
N ASN A 159 -7.60 -4.83 -9.08
CA ASN A 159 -8.98 -5.19 -8.79
C ASN A 159 -9.33 -5.00 -7.31
N VAL A 160 -8.38 -5.25 -6.41
CA VAL A 160 -8.54 -5.04 -4.96
C VAL A 160 -8.77 -3.55 -4.67
N PHE A 161 -8.03 -2.66 -5.34
CA PHE A 161 -8.19 -1.21 -5.20
C PHE A 161 -9.49 -0.67 -5.81
N LYS A 162 -10.13 -1.44 -6.69
CA LYS A 162 -11.43 -1.13 -7.29
C LYS A 162 -12.60 -1.84 -6.61
N ALA A 163 -12.35 -2.63 -5.58
CA ALA A 163 -13.38 -3.38 -4.87
C ALA A 163 -14.38 -2.40 -4.23
N GLU A 164 -15.65 -2.53 -4.60
CA GLU A 164 -16.74 -1.65 -4.13
C GLU A 164 -17.76 -2.44 -3.32
N VAL A 165 -17.90 -3.74 -3.59
CA VAL A 165 -18.91 -4.58 -2.95
C VAL A 165 -18.27 -5.91 -2.58
N VAL A 166 -18.60 -6.40 -1.39
CA VAL A 166 -18.24 -7.73 -0.92
C VAL A 166 -19.49 -8.58 -0.76
N ARG A 167 -19.41 -9.83 -1.22
CA ARG A 167 -20.36 -10.89 -0.92
C ARG A 167 -19.69 -11.86 0.04
N VAL A 168 -20.28 -11.98 1.23
CA VAL A 168 -19.91 -12.94 2.25
C VAL A 168 -20.87 -14.11 2.13
N SER A 169 -20.35 -15.29 1.84
CA SER A 169 -21.11 -16.53 1.73
C SER A 169 -21.03 -17.31 3.04
N PHE A 170 -22.09 -18.03 3.35
CA PHE A 170 -22.21 -18.83 4.56
C PHE A 170 -22.38 -20.32 4.23
N ALA A 171 -21.90 -21.18 5.12
CA ALA A 171 -22.11 -22.62 5.12
C ALA A 171 -23.23 -23.01 6.10
#